data_AF-A0A413KAN2-F1
#
_entry.id   AF-A0A413KAN2-F1
#
_cell.length_a   1.000
_cell.length_b   1.000
_cell.length_c   1.000
_cell.angle_alpha   90.00
_cell.angle_beta   90.00
_cell.angle_gamma   90.00
#
_symmetry.space_group_name_H-M   'P 1'
#
loop_
_entity.id
_entity.type
_entity.pdbx_description
1 polymer ?
#
loop_
_entity_poly.entity_id
_entity_poly.type
_entity_poly.pdbx_seq_one_letter_code
_entity_poly.pdbx_strand_id
1 'polypeptide(L)'
;MSIRKTYLATCDYPGCCVGLGSWEPTKEDAIHEVIGDGKWLCLFTGDNKPRFFCPLNLRYMQNSQHVWPNVFYDSNSPDTQTTLYALNRFYEDMSTPQPLPKLECEDTILVVLQNEN
;
A
#
# COMPACT_ATOMS: atom_id res chain seq x y z
N MET A 1 -32.24 -13.84 6.97
CA MET A 1 -30.80 -14.11 6.77
C MET A 1 -30.12 -12.78 6.51
N SER A 2 -29.23 -12.33 7.40
CA SER A 2 -28.40 -11.15 7.16
C SER A 2 -27.24 -11.58 6.26
N ILE A 3 -27.08 -10.96 5.09
CA ILE A 3 -25.91 -11.17 4.24
C ILE A 3 -24.74 -10.51 4.98
N ARG A 4 -23.82 -11.30 5.55
CA ARG A 4 -22.55 -10.77 6.06
C ARG A 4 -21.82 -10.18 4.85
N LYS A 5 -21.68 -8.85 4.81
CA LYS A 5 -20.83 -8.19 3.82
C LYS A 5 -19.39 -8.47 4.21
N THR A 6 -18.72 -9.32 3.46
CA THR A 6 -17.27 -9.50 3.57
C THR A 6 -16.57 -8.40 2.77
N TYR A 7 -15.42 -7.96 3.23
CA TYR A 7 -14.59 -6.95 2.57
C TYR A 7 -13.43 -7.64 1.85
N LEU A 8 -13.14 -7.19 0.62
CA LEU A 8 -11.99 -7.64 -0.16
C LEU A 8 -11.11 -6.43 -0.42
N ALA A 9 -9.86 -6.45 0.04
CA ALA A 9 -8.91 -5.42 -0.36
C ALA A 9 -8.54 -5.62 -1.83
N THR A 10 -8.76 -4.60 -2.65
CA THR A 10 -8.43 -4.60 -4.08
C THR A 10 -7.39 -3.54 -4.37
N CYS A 11 -6.51 -3.78 -5.34
CA CYS A 11 -5.52 -2.80 -5.73
C CYS A 11 -6.19 -1.57 -6.37
N ASP A 12 -5.89 -0.39 -5.83
CA ASP A 12 -6.37 0.90 -6.34
C ASP A 12 -5.51 1.48 -7.47
N TYR A 13 -4.47 0.76 -7.91
CA TYR A 13 -3.68 1.17 -9.07
C TYR A 13 -4.54 1.06 -10.34
N PRO A 14 -4.67 2.12 -11.16
CA PRO A 14 -5.55 2.11 -12.32
C PRO A 14 -5.26 0.95 -13.28
N GLY A 15 -6.30 0.20 -13.63
CA GLY A 15 -6.20 -0.97 -14.51
C GLY A 15 -5.64 -2.23 -13.83
N CYS A 16 -5.33 -2.21 -12.53
CA CYS A 16 -4.99 -3.40 -11.77
C CYS A 16 -6.26 -4.09 -11.25
N CYS A 17 -6.35 -5.41 -11.42
CA CYS A 17 -7.48 -6.20 -10.95
C CYS A 17 -7.10 -7.17 -9.83
N VAL A 18 -5.92 -6.99 -9.21
CA VAL A 18 -5.45 -7.85 -8.14
C VAL A 18 -6.24 -7.57 -6.87
N GLY A 19 -6.87 -8.60 -6.32
CA GLY A 19 -7.44 -8.60 -4.97
C GLY A 19 -6.54 -9.36 -4.01
N LEU A 20 -6.56 -8.98 -2.73
CA LEU A 20 -6.02 -9.80 -1.66
C LEU A 20 -6.80 -11.11 -1.62
N GLY A 21 -6.13 -12.26 -1.57
CA GLY A 21 -6.80 -13.57 -1.71
C GLY A 21 -7.78 -13.93 -0.58
N SER A 22 -7.85 -13.14 0.49
CA SER A 22 -8.74 -13.34 1.63
C SER A 22 -9.87 -12.32 1.66
N TRP A 23 -11.04 -12.80 2.09
CA TRP A 23 -12.21 -11.98 2.38
C TRP A 23 -12.29 -11.78 3.87
N GLU A 24 -12.23 -10.53 4.31
CA GLU A 24 -12.29 -10.22 5.73
C GLU A 24 -13.72 -9.89 6.20
N PRO A 25 -14.05 -10.14 7.48
CA PRO A 25 -15.38 -9.83 8.01
C PRO A 25 -15.70 -8.33 7.98
N THR A 26 -14.68 -7.48 8.13
CA THR A 26 -14.79 -6.02 8.15
C THR A 26 -13.69 -5.36 7.33
N LYS A 27 -13.83 -4.05 7.08
CA LYS A 27 -12.80 -3.25 6.39
C LYS A 27 -11.56 -3.09 7.27
N GLU A 28 -11.77 -2.94 8.57
CA GLU A 28 -10.73 -2.80 9.58
C GLU A 28 -9.86 -4.07 9.65
N ASP A 29 -10.49 -5.24 9.62
CA ASP A 29 -9.79 -6.53 9.55
C ASP A 29 -8.94 -6.63 8.28
N ALA A 30 -9.46 -6.18 7.12
CA ALA A 30 -8.70 -6.15 5.87
C ALA A 30 -7.51 -5.20 5.91
N ILE A 31 -7.66 -4.03 6.53
CA ILE A 31 -6.55 -3.09 6.72
C ILE A 31 -5.46 -3.74 7.61
N HIS A 32 -5.86 -4.39 8.72
CA HIS A 32 -4.92 -5.08 9.59
C HIS A 32 -4.18 -6.21 8.88
N GLU A 33 -4.87 -7.01 8.09
CA GLU A 33 -4.26 -8.11 7.32
C GLU A 33 -3.24 -7.56 6.30
N VAL A 34 -3.62 -6.52 5.55
CA VAL A 34 -2.75 -5.87 4.56
C VAL A 34 -1.49 -5.30 5.20
N ILE A 35 -1.64 -4.54 6.29
CA ILE A 35 -0.50 -3.92 6.99
C ILE A 35 0.38 -5.01 7.65
N GLY A 36 -0.25 -6.04 8.23
CA GLY A 36 0.45 -7.11 8.96
C GLY A 36 1.32 -7.99 8.09
N ASP A 37 0.88 -8.34 6.86
CA ASP A 37 1.68 -9.16 5.94
C ASP A 37 2.86 -8.37 5.33
N GLY A 38 2.79 -7.03 5.32
CA GLY A 38 3.83 -6.15 4.78
C GLY A 38 4.10 -6.32 3.27
N LYS A 39 3.31 -7.16 2.58
CA LYS A 39 3.43 -7.44 1.15
C LYS A 39 2.68 -6.44 0.27
N TRP A 40 1.71 -5.75 0.83
CA TRP A 40 0.89 -4.74 0.17
C TRP A 40 1.15 -3.38 0.79
N LEU A 41 1.00 -2.33 0.00
CA LEU A 41 1.04 -0.95 0.48
C LEU A 41 -0.36 -0.52 0.90
N CYS A 42 -0.49 0.00 2.12
CA CYS A 42 -1.70 0.67 2.60
C CYS A 42 -1.35 2.10 3.00
N LEU A 43 -1.93 3.09 2.32
CA LEU A 43 -1.83 4.51 2.68
C LEU A 43 -3.23 5.09 2.82
N PHE A 44 -3.36 6.20 3.54
CA PHE A 44 -4.66 6.84 3.78
C PHE A 44 -4.75 8.16 3.04
N THR A 45 -5.89 8.42 2.42
CA THR A 45 -6.22 9.71 1.82
C THR A 45 -6.64 10.72 2.90
N GLY A 46 -6.75 12.00 2.54
CA GLY A 46 -7.10 13.07 3.50
C GLY A 46 -8.43 12.88 4.24
N ASP A 47 -9.35 12.10 3.66
CA ASP A 47 -10.63 11.68 4.26
C ASP A 47 -10.52 10.40 5.12
N ASN A 48 -9.28 9.97 5.43
CA ASN A 48 -8.96 8.77 6.20
C ASN A 48 -9.49 7.46 5.59
N LYS A 49 -9.67 7.40 4.25
CA LYS A 49 -9.95 6.15 3.55
C LYS A 49 -8.63 5.48 3.13
N PRO A 50 -8.47 4.17 3.30
CA PRO A 50 -7.29 3.46 2.82
C PRO A 50 -7.29 3.40 1.29
N ARG A 51 -6.09 3.33 0.72
CA ARG A 51 -5.78 2.91 -0.64
C ARG A 51 -4.76 1.80 -0.57
N PHE A 52 -5.04 0.73 -1.31
CA PHE A 52 -4.24 -0.48 -1.32
C PHE A 52 -3.50 -0.62 -2.64
N PHE A 53 -2.21 -0.95 -2.58
CA PHE A 53 -1.44 -1.25 -3.78
C PHE A 53 -0.79 -2.62 -3.66
N CYS A 54 -1.08 -3.47 -4.63
CA CYS A 54 -0.64 -4.86 -4.63
C CYS A 54 0.89 -4.97 -4.86
N PRO A 55 1.48 -6.15 -4.58
CA PRO A 55 2.92 -6.35 -4.62
C PRO A 55 3.54 -6.05 -6.00
N LEU A 56 2.76 -6.12 -7.09
CA LEU A 56 3.22 -5.80 -8.45
C LEU A 56 3.66 -4.32 -8.61
N ASN A 57 3.17 -3.42 -7.76
CA ASN A 57 3.50 -2.00 -7.80
C ASN A 57 4.61 -1.62 -6.80
N LEU A 58 5.19 -2.60 -6.10
CA LEU A 58 6.12 -2.36 -5.00
C LEU A 58 7.57 -2.67 -5.37
N ARG A 59 8.47 -2.01 -4.64
CA ARG A 59 9.91 -2.16 -4.75
C ARG A 59 10.39 -3.32 -3.88
N TYR A 60 11.23 -4.15 -4.47
CA TYR A 60 11.83 -5.31 -3.82
C TYR A 60 13.35 -5.15 -3.68
N MET A 61 13.91 -5.67 -2.60
CA MET A 61 15.38 -5.76 -2.47
C MET A 61 15.93 -6.79 -3.46
N GLN A 62 16.79 -6.33 -4.38
CA GLN A 62 17.36 -7.17 -5.45
C GLN A 62 18.39 -8.21 -4.96
N ASN A 63 18.86 -8.13 -3.70
CA ASN A 63 19.99 -8.94 -3.21
C ASN A 63 19.60 -10.15 -2.34
N SER A 64 18.31 -10.52 -2.29
CA SER A 64 17.87 -11.68 -1.52
C SER A 64 17.83 -12.96 -2.37
N GLN A 65 18.46 -14.03 -1.90
CA GLN A 65 18.55 -15.30 -2.61
C GLN A 65 17.29 -16.19 -2.52
N HIS A 66 16.30 -15.85 -1.69
CA HIS A 66 15.21 -16.79 -1.35
C HIS A 66 13.80 -16.18 -1.33
N VAL A 67 13.65 -14.92 -0.91
CA VAL A 67 12.38 -14.17 -0.95
C VAL A 67 12.77 -12.71 -1.07
N TRP A 68 12.40 -12.00 -2.14
CA TRP A 68 12.72 -10.58 -2.22
C TRP A 68 11.79 -9.82 -1.26
N PRO A 69 12.28 -9.31 -0.12
CA PRO A 69 11.43 -8.52 0.77
C PRO A 69 11.13 -7.18 0.09
N ASN A 70 9.99 -6.58 0.46
CA ASN A 70 9.72 -5.20 0.09
C ASN A 70 10.77 -4.27 0.72
N VAL A 71 11.10 -3.20 0.02
CA VAL A 71 11.83 -2.07 0.61
C VAL A 71 10.81 -1.22 1.35
N PHE A 72 11.03 -0.92 2.63
CA PHE A 72 10.11 -0.13 3.45
C PHE A 72 10.56 1.32 3.54
N TYR A 73 9.60 2.23 3.67
CA TYR A 73 9.86 3.63 3.88
C TYR A 73 10.55 3.88 5.22
N ASP A 74 11.61 4.69 5.20
CA ASP A 74 12.23 5.24 6.40
C ASP A 74 12.63 6.69 6.15
N SER A 75 11.99 7.60 6.88
CA SER A 75 12.26 9.05 6.83
C SER A 75 13.71 9.42 7.16
N ASN A 76 14.43 8.59 7.91
CA ASN A 76 15.82 8.86 8.32
C ASN A 76 16.85 8.38 7.30
N SER A 77 16.43 7.63 6.28
CA SER A 77 17.31 7.02 5.28
C SER A 77 16.91 7.50 3.88
N PRO A 78 17.73 8.36 3.24
CA PRO A 78 17.44 8.90 1.91
C PRO A 78 17.19 7.83 0.84
N ASP A 79 17.87 6.67 0.94
CA ASP A 79 17.75 5.56 0.00
C ASP A 79 16.39 4.84 0.07
N THR A 80 15.64 5.09 1.15
CA THR A 80 14.34 4.48 1.45
C THR A 80 13.24 5.54 1.58
N GLN A 81 13.43 6.70 0.98
CA GLN A 81 12.36 7.66 0.73
C GLN A 81 11.79 7.48 -0.67
N THR A 82 10.62 8.05 -0.92
CA THR A 82 10.09 8.16 -2.29
C THR A 82 10.86 9.26 -3.04
N THR A 83 10.96 9.14 -4.36
CA THR A 83 11.58 10.20 -5.17
C THR A 83 10.68 11.43 -5.29
N LEU A 84 9.37 11.25 -5.15
CA LEU A 84 8.39 12.33 -5.09
C LEU A 84 8.17 12.78 -3.65
N TYR A 85 8.77 13.89 -3.25
CA TYR A 85 8.62 14.43 -1.89
C TYR A 85 7.15 14.59 -1.43
N ALA A 86 6.23 14.91 -2.34
CA ALA A 86 4.80 15.00 -2.04
C ALA A 86 4.18 13.68 -1.56
N LEU A 87 4.75 12.54 -1.96
CA LEU A 87 4.29 11.21 -1.55
C LEU A 87 4.79 10.84 -0.14
N ASN A 88 5.96 11.33 0.28
CA ASN A 88 6.52 11.06 1.63
C ASN A 88 5.54 11.43 2.76
N ARG A 89 4.76 12.51 2.60
CA ARG A 89 3.76 12.93 3.59
C ARG A 89 2.77 11.81 3.95
N PHE A 90 2.32 11.04 2.96
CA PHE A 90 1.37 9.94 3.19
C PHE A 90 2.01 8.79 3.99
N TYR A 91 3.33 8.64 3.91
CA TYR A 91 4.07 7.66 4.71
C TYR A 91 4.35 8.15 6.13
N GLU A 92 4.63 9.43 6.31
CA GLU A 92 4.90 10.04 7.62
C GLU A 92 3.68 9.97 8.55
N ASP A 93 2.48 9.95 7.99
CA ASP A 93 1.22 9.80 8.74
C ASP A 93 0.98 8.34 9.22
N MET A 94 1.80 7.37 8.78
CA MET A 94 1.65 5.96 9.11
C MET A 94 2.41 5.58 10.39
N SER A 95 1.74 4.87 11.29
CA SER A 95 2.36 4.33 12.52
C SER A 95 3.15 3.03 12.28
N THR A 96 2.87 2.33 11.19
CA THR A 96 3.57 1.09 10.79
C THR A 96 4.27 1.31 9.46
N PRO A 97 5.58 0.99 9.36
CA PRO A 97 6.33 1.16 8.12
C PRO A 97 5.63 0.50 6.94
N GLN A 98 5.48 1.25 5.85
CA GLN A 98 4.84 0.79 4.63
C GLN A 98 5.88 0.52 3.53
N PRO A 99 5.64 -0.44 2.64
CA PRO A 99 6.54 -0.70 1.53
C PRO A 99 6.55 0.46 0.51
N LEU A 100 7.69 0.67 -0.14
CA LEU A 100 7.85 1.67 -1.18
C LEU A 100 7.29 1.15 -2.52
N PRO A 101 6.67 2.02 -3.31
CA PRO A 101 6.35 1.70 -4.69
C PRO A 101 7.61 1.60 -5.55
N LYS A 102 7.45 0.98 -6.72
CA LYS A 102 8.39 1.13 -7.82
C LYS A 102 8.43 2.60 -8.27
N LEU A 103 9.58 3.03 -8.78
CA LEU A 103 9.79 4.42 -9.20
C LEU A 103 8.76 4.85 -10.24
N GLU A 104 8.49 3.99 -11.22
CA GLU A 104 7.51 4.22 -12.28
C GLU A 104 6.05 4.26 -11.79
N CYS A 105 5.77 3.83 -10.56
CA CYS A 105 4.44 3.82 -9.97
C CYS A 105 4.16 5.04 -9.07
N GLU A 106 5.19 5.78 -8.64
CA GLU A 106 5.07 6.86 -7.64
C GLU A 106 4.08 7.95 -8.06
N ASP A 107 4.18 8.47 -9.30
CA ASP A 107 3.30 9.53 -9.80
C ASP A 107 1.83 9.09 -9.82
N THR A 108 1.57 7.87 -10.31
CA THR A 108 0.20 7.34 -10.40
C THR A 108 -0.40 7.12 -9.02
N ILE A 109 0.40 6.59 -8.08
CA ILE A 109 -0.04 6.37 -6.69
C ILE A 109 -0.34 7.71 -6.02
N LEU A 110 0.51 8.72 -6.21
CA LEU A 110 0.28 10.06 -5.68
C LEU A 110 -1.05 10.64 -6.20
N VAL A 111 -1.33 10.51 -7.50
CA VAL A 111 -2.60 10.94 -8.09
C VAL A 111 -3.80 10.20 -7.47
N VAL A 112 -3.70 8.87 -7.27
CA VAL A 112 -4.76 8.09 -6.60
C VAL A 112 -5.01 8.56 -5.16
N LEU A 113 -3.94 8.93 -4.44
CA LEU A 113 -4.02 9.40 -3.05
C LEU A 113 -4.56 10.83 -2.92
N GLN A 114 -4.30 11.67 -3.92
CA GLN A 114 -4.81 13.05 -3.96
C GLN A 114 -6.25 13.13 -4.49
N ASN A 115 -6.70 12.14 -5.26
CA ASN A 115 -8.06 12.10 -5.76
C ASN A 115 -9.04 11.68 -4.65
N GLU A 116 -9.70 12.69 -4.09
CA GLU A 116 -10.89 12.55 -3.26
C GLU A 116 -12.08 12.15 -4.16
N ASN A 117 -12.35 10.84 -4.27
CA ASN A 117 -13.63 10.34 -4.79
C ASN A 117 -14.65 10.20 -3.66
#